data_AF-A0A2V3U985-F1
#
_entry.id   AF-A0A2V3U985-F1
#
_cell.length_a   1.000
_cell.length_b   1.000
_cell.length_c   1.000
_cell.angle_alpha   90.00
_cell.angle_beta   90.00
_cell.angle_gamma   90.00
#
_symmetry.space_group_name_H-M   'P 1'
#
loop_
_entity.id
_entity.type
_entity.pdbx_description
1 polymer ?
#
loop_
_entity_poly.entity_id
_entity_poly.type
_entity_poly.pdbx_seq_one_letter_code
_entity_poly.pdbx_strand_id
1 'polypeptide(L)' 'YQDHDKPEKMYAEAGLDAEGILKAVRAALPEKPAQREGSVVNLKR' A
#
# COMPACT_ATOMS: atom_id res chain seq x y z
N TYR A 1 -0.07 21.00 -21.38
CA TYR A 1 -0.02 19.76 -20.59
C TYR A 1 1.28 19.82 -19.83
N GLN A 2 1.28 19.91 -18.50
CA GLN A 2 2.54 19.77 -17.77
C GLN A 2 3.01 18.33 -18.02
N ASP A 3 4.22 18.17 -18.55
CA ASP A 3 4.97 16.94 -18.43
C ASP A 3 5.23 16.76 -16.93
N HIS A 4 4.27 16.10 -16.27
CA HIS A 4 4.52 15.47 -14.99
C HIS A 4 5.53 14.39 -15.32
N ASP A 5 6.82 14.72 -15.25
CA ASP A 5 7.94 13.81 -15.43
C ASP A 5 7.77 12.71 -14.37
N LYS A 6 6.98 11.72 -14.79
CA LYS A 6 6.61 10.45 -14.19
C LYS A 6 6.30 10.54 -12.70
N PRO A 7 5.02 10.72 -12.31
CA PRO A 7 4.64 10.70 -10.88
C PRO A 7 5.08 9.40 -10.17
N GLU A 8 5.36 8.35 -10.94
CA GLU A 8 6.06 7.14 -10.52
C GLU A 8 7.33 7.41 -9.69
N LYS A 9 8.17 8.40 -10.07
CA LYS A 9 9.38 8.75 -9.30
C LYS A 9 9.04 9.31 -7.93
N MET A 10 8.06 10.21 -7.87
CA MET A 10 7.59 10.77 -6.60
C MET A 10 6.95 9.71 -5.70
N TYR A 11 6.23 8.74 -6.26
CA TYR A 11 5.69 7.61 -5.50
C TYR A 11 6.80 6.70 -4.99
N ALA A 12 7.83 6.44 -5.78
CA ALA A 12 8.98 5.65 -5.35
C ALA A 12 9.75 6.31 -4.20
N GLU A 13 10.00 7.62 -4.28
CA GLU A 13 10.65 8.38 -3.20
C GLU A 13 9.83 8.38 -1.91
N ALA A 14 8.49 8.43 -2.03
CA ALA A 14 7.58 8.33 -0.90
C ALA A 14 7.40 6.89 -0.35
N GLY A 15 8.04 5.89 -0.97
CA GLY A 15 7.86 4.48 -0.60
C GLY A 15 6.46 3.93 -0.96
N LEU A 16 5.74 4.63 -1.83
CA LEU A 16 4.48 4.21 -2.44
C LEU A 16 4.70 3.40 -3.73
N ASP A 17 5.95 3.07 -4.05
CA ASP A 17 6.28 2.06 -5.04
C ASP A 17 5.89 0.65 -4.55
N ALA A 18 5.73 -0.28 -5.49
CA ALA A 18 5.42 -1.68 -5.23
C ALA A 18 6.28 -2.31 -4.13
N GLU A 19 7.59 -2.07 -4.12
CA GLU A 19 8.49 -2.63 -3.10
C GLU A 19 8.25 -2.00 -1.72
N GLY A 20 8.04 -0.69 -1.67
CA GLY A 20 7.76 0.04 -0.43
C GLY A 20 6.45 -0.39 0.21
N ILE A 21 5.40 -0.56 -0.61
CA ILE A 21 4.10 -1.08 -0.18
C ILE A 21 4.26 -2.50 0.38
N LEU A 22 4.95 -3.40 -0.34
CA LEU A 22 5.15 -4.78 0.12
C LEU A 22 5.93 -4.85 1.43
N LYS A 23 6.94 -4.00 1.60
CA LYS A 23 7.72 -3.92 2.85
C LYS A 23 6.85 -3.43 4.01
N ALA A 24 6.06 -2.37 3.79
CA ALA A 24 5.15 -1.85 4.80
C ALA A 24 4.09 -2.88 5.19
N VAL A 25 3.49 -3.56 4.21
CA VAL A 25 2.51 -4.64 4.44
C VAL A 25 3.14 -5.79 5.22
N ARG A 26 4.33 -6.25 4.85
CA ARG A 26 5.03 -7.32 5.58
C ARG A 26 5.40 -6.92 7.01
N ALA A 27 5.76 -5.66 7.24
CA ALA A 27 6.06 -5.15 8.57
C ALA A 27 4.80 -4.96 9.43
N ALA A 28 3.67 -4.59 8.81
CA ALA A 28 2.40 -4.39 9.49
C ALA A 28 1.67 -5.71 9.77
N LEU A 29 1.90 -6.73 8.94
CA LEU A 29 1.33 -8.05 9.14
C LEU A 29 2.12 -8.79 10.23
N PRO A 30 1.49 -9.17 11.36
CA PRO A 30 2.12 -10.08 12.31
C PRO A 30 2.37 -11.43 11.62
N GLU A 31 3.45 -12.13 11.98
CA GLU A 31 3.67 -13.52 11.57
C GLU A 31 2.42 -14.32 11.97
N LYS A 32 1.61 -14.70 10.96
CA LYS A 32 0.27 -15.33 11.03
C LYS A 32 -0.13 -15.87 12.42
N PRO A 33 -1.35 -15.50 12.86
CA PRO A 33 -2.36 -16.52 13.10
C PRO A 33 -3.38 -16.49 11.95
N ALA A 34 -3.80 -17.68 11.55
CA ALA A 34 -4.72 -17.95 10.46
C ALA A 34 -5.96 -17.03 10.46
N GLN A 35 -6.41 -16.68 9.26
CA GLN A 35 -7.81 -16.47 8.90
C GLN A 35 -8.67 -15.85 10.02
N ARG A 36 -8.47 -14.58 10.35
CA ARG A 36 -9.56 -13.84 11.00
C ARG A 36 -10.41 -13.26 9.88
N GLU A 37 -11.57 -13.89 9.68
CA GLU A 37 -12.69 -13.39 8.88
C GLU A 37 -13.14 -12.05 9.46
N GLY A 38 -12.39 -10.99 9.15
CA GLY A 38 -12.66 -9.64 9.59
C GLY A 38 -13.75 -9.04 8.72
N SER A 39 -14.90 -8.75 9.30
CA SER A 39 -16.00 -8.01 8.67
C SER A 39 -15.48 -6.79 7.91
N VAL A 40 -15.51 -6.89 6.58
CA VAL A 40 -15.28 -5.75 5.70
C VAL A 40 -16.49 -4.83 5.80
N VAL A 41 -16.33 -3.67 6.44
CA VAL A 41 -17.36 -2.64 6.47
C VAL A 41 -17.20 -1.73 5.26
N ASN A 42 -18.22 -1.65 4.41
CA ASN A 42 -18.19 -0.78 3.24
C ASN A 42 -18.21 0.70 3.66
N LEU A 43 -17.17 1.44 3.28
CA LEU A 43 -17.16 2.90 3.36
C LEU A 43 -18.07 3.47 2.26
N LYS A 44 -19.27 3.92 2.65
CA LYS A 44 -20.19 4.59 1.75
C LYS A 44 -19.63 5.98 1.44
N ARG A 45 -19.30 6.22 0.17
CA ARG A 45 -18.94 7.55 -0.35
C ARG A 45 -20.11 8.52 -0.23
#